data_AF-A0A3M7GYV8-F1
#
_entry.id   AF-A0A3M7GYV8-F1
#
_cell.length_a   1.000
_cell.length_b   1.000
_cell.length_c   1.000
_cell.angle_alpha   90.00
_cell.angle_beta   90.00
_cell.angle_gamma   90.00
#
_symmetry.space_group_name_H-M   'P 1'
#
loop_
_entity.id
_entity.type
_entity.pdbx_description
1 polymer ?
#
loop_
_entity_poly.entity_id
_entity_poly.type
_entity_poly.pdbx_seq_one_letter_code
_entity_poly.pdbx_strand_id
1 'polypeptide(L)'
;MVAAEFRLDDVNLGSNYILCRSEQHHVLRQTSPVTMAAIWLLFRPHPRAIANLRAFKPPPTNYYKCPLTRRAAVLILLFADRAGDLRVVLTIRSSNLKNYSGQAALPGGKADTLHETPFQTARREAFEEIGLPLEKEHLPTGYEIEHLTELPANLAMTELGVRPCVAYLKTPEPFAGNRSPNAARDLLPKLDAKEVAAVFTAPFFNFLREKDVDPTIRDQVPGEWYKGSWHSWHETAWRMHQFHVPVTPSTVFLAGNNNAKSSPPAAAAAAAAGIPRQAEEKSTSDQPDPSSSSSSSSSSSSASEPQSPTPPPPAKPPSSTLQPPLPRTFYAPPSADATLQQPRYRVFGMTARILVDCARVAYATEPSFEHNSHFGDEEMIERLLQIGRLAPKRREGEVLSREVMERARRGVKI
;
A
#
# COMPACT_ATOMS: atom_id res chain seq x y z
N MET A 1 5.64 -43.49 -28.61
CA MET A 1 4.93 -43.99 -27.42
C MET A 1 5.92 -44.62 -26.47
N VAL A 2 6.16 -44.00 -25.32
CA VAL A 2 6.30 -44.67 -24.00
C VAL A 2 5.78 -43.64 -22.99
N ALA A 3 4.85 -44.02 -22.12
CA ALA A 3 4.46 -43.20 -20.97
C ALA A 3 5.15 -43.75 -19.72
N ALA A 4 5.80 -42.89 -18.94
CA ALA A 4 6.39 -43.26 -17.66
C ALA A 4 5.38 -42.93 -16.55
N GLU A 5 4.57 -43.92 -16.18
CA GLU A 5 3.53 -43.79 -15.16
C GLU A 5 4.14 -43.93 -13.76
N PHE A 6 4.33 -42.81 -13.05
CA PHE A 6 4.82 -42.81 -11.67
C PHE A 6 3.67 -43.00 -10.68
N ARG A 7 3.63 -44.16 -10.02
CA ARG A 7 2.76 -44.37 -8.84
C ARG A 7 3.23 -43.52 -7.66
N LEU A 8 2.24 -43.00 -6.92
CA LEU A 8 2.41 -42.33 -5.63
C LEU A 8 1.94 -43.29 -4.53
N ASP A 9 2.86 -44.11 -4.04
CA ASP A 9 2.70 -44.95 -2.85
C ASP A 9 4.02 -44.96 -2.05
N ASP A 10 3.94 -45.26 -0.75
CA ASP A 10 5.07 -45.39 0.20
C ASP A 10 6.02 -44.18 0.39
N VAL A 11 5.47 -43.07 0.93
CA VAL A 11 6.24 -42.13 1.77
C VAL A 11 5.53 -41.94 3.11
N ASN A 12 5.76 -42.86 4.04
CA ASN A 12 5.21 -42.81 5.40
C ASN A 12 5.99 -41.82 6.29
N LEU A 13 5.64 -40.53 6.23
CA LEU A 13 6.22 -39.46 7.05
C LEU A 13 5.63 -39.44 8.47
N GLY A 14 6.06 -40.44 9.26
CA GLY A 14 5.91 -40.44 10.72
C GLY A 14 6.64 -39.28 11.40
N SER A 15 6.30 -39.03 12.67
CA SER A 15 6.72 -37.84 13.42
C SER A 15 8.23 -37.73 13.70
N ASN A 16 8.65 -36.50 14.01
CA ASN A 16 9.92 -36.11 14.66
C ASN A 16 11.22 -36.18 13.82
N TYR A 17 11.49 -35.10 13.07
CA TYR A 17 12.87 -34.70 12.74
C TYR A 17 13.12 -33.22 13.10
N ILE A 18 13.72 -33.00 14.28
CA ILE A 18 14.38 -31.73 14.63
C ILE A 18 15.79 -31.78 14.03
N LEU A 19 15.92 -31.31 12.78
CA LEU A 19 17.18 -31.41 12.03
C LEU A 19 18.20 -30.38 12.53
N CYS A 20 19.36 -30.87 12.96
CA CYS A 20 20.34 -30.06 13.70
C CYS A 20 21.07 -29.04 12.81
N ARG A 21 21.52 -27.93 13.40
CA ARG A 21 22.11 -26.77 12.70
C ARG A 21 23.41 -27.09 11.95
N SER A 22 24.08 -28.19 12.27
CA SER A 22 25.31 -28.67 11.62
C SER A 22 25.06 -29.34 10.26
N GLU A 23 24.03 -30.18 10.14
CA GLU A 23 23.80 -31.01 8.94
C GLU A 23 23.30 -30.21 7.74
N GLN A 24 22.62 -29.09 7.99
CA GLN A 24 22.13 -28.16 6.96
C GLN A 24 23.23 -27.73 5.99
N HIS A 25 24.47 -27.55 6.47
CA HIS A 25 25.61 -27.14 5.65
C HIS A 25 26.19 -28.24 4.76
N HIS A 26 25.86 -29.51 4.99
CA HIS A 26 26.39 -30.62 4.18
C HIS A 26 25.47 -30.94 3.00
N VAL A 27 24.16 -31.02 3.22
CA VAL A 27 23.15 -31.25 2.17
C VAL A 27 23.18 -30.14 1.10
N LEU A 28 23.37 -28.88 1.52
CA LEU A 28 23.45 -27.72 0.62
C LEU A 28 24.62 -27.73 -0.38
N ARG A 29 25.58 -28.67 -0.28
CA ARG A 29 26.72 -28.76 -1.21
C ARG A 29 26.53 -29.73 -2.39
N GLN A 30 25.44 -30.50 -2.44
CA GLN A 30 25.25 -31.54 -3.47
C GLN A 30 23.89 -31.48 -4.21
N THR A 31 22.99 -30.59 -3.83
CA THR A 31 21.69 -30.43 -4.52
C THR A 31 21.81 -29.62 -5.81
N SER A 32 21.32 -30.18 -6.92
CA SER A 32 21.15 -29.45 -8.19
C SER A 32 20.22 -28.23 -8.03
N PRO A 33 20.40 -27.13 -8.79
CA PRO A 33 19.49 -25.99 -8.75
C PRO A 33 18.03 -26.36 -9.04
N VAL A 34 17.79 -27.39 -9.87
CA VAL A 34 16.45 -27.94 -10.14
C VAL A 34 15.82 -28.50 -8.86
N THR A 35 16.61 -29.20 -8.04
CA THR A 35 16.17 -29.77 -6.76
C THR A 35 15.88 -28.66 -5.75
N MET A 36 16.68 -27.59 -5.71
CA MET A 36 16.46 -26.45 -4.83
C MET A 36 15.15 -25.70 -5.16
N ALA A 37 14.84 -25.51 -6.44
CA ALA A 37 13.56 -24.95 -6.87
C ALA A 37 12.37 -25.84 -6.48
N ALA A 38 12.48 -27.16 -6.67
CA ALA A 38 11.44 -28.12 -6.26
C ALA A 38 11.20 -28.13 -4.74
N ILE A 39 12.26 -28.07 -3.92
CA ILE A 39 12.15 -27.97 -2.45
C ILE A 39 11.45 -26.67 -2.04
N TRP A 40 11.72 -25.56 -2.72
CA TRP A 40 11.05 -24.26 -2.46
C TRP A 40 9.59 -24.23 -2.92
N LEU A 41 9.21 -25.00 -3.96
CA LEU A 41 7.83 -25.16 -4.39
C LEU A 41 7.00 -26.04 -3.45
N LEU A 42 7.62 -27.04 -2.80
CA LEU A 42 6.97 -27.88 -1.79
C LEU A 42 6.82 -27.14 -0.44
N PHE A 43 7.81 -26.33 -0.05
CA PHE A 43 7.70 -25.44 1.09
C PHE A 43 6.95 -24.15 0.73
N ARG A 44 5.61 -24.16 0.82
CA ARG A 44 4.83 -22.91 0.93
C ARG A 44 5.48 -22.04 2.03
N PRO A 45 6.03 -20.85 1.73
CA PRO A 45 6.80 -20.10 2.72
C PRO A 45 5.90 -19.39 3.74
N HIS A 46 4.66 -19.06 3.35
CA HIS A 46 3.75 -18.25 4.16
C HIS A 46 3.36 -18.85 5.53
N PRO A 47 3.11 -20.16 5.75
CA PRO A 47 2.64 -20.64 7.05
C PRO A 47 3.74 -20.51 8.12
N ARG A 48 5.00 -20.73 7.75
CA ARG A 48 6.16 -20.45 8.62
C ARG A 48 6.32 -18.96 8.87
N ALA A 49 6.13 -18.12 7.85
CA ALA A 49 6.26 -16.67 8.01
C ALA A 49 5.18 -16.07 8.94
N ILE A 50 3.94 -16.54 8.82
CA ILE A 50 2.85 -16.19 9.73
C ILE A 50 3.09 -16.75 11.14
N ALA A 51 3.63 -17.98 11.27
CA ALA A 51 3.99 -18.54 12.57
C ALA A 51 5.11 -17.75 13.28
N ASN A 52 6.12 -17.29 12.55
CA ASN A 52 7.17 -16.42 13.08
C ASN A 52 6.60 -15.09 13.58
N LEU A 53 5.66 -14.47 12.83
CA LEU A 53 4.98 -13.24 13.24
C LEU A 53 4.13 -13.44 14.51
N ARG A 54 3.36 -14.54 14.61
CA ARG A 54 2.62 -14.90 15.85
C ARG A 54 3.54 -15.13 17.05
N ALA A 55 4.72 -15.69 16.82
CA ALA A 55 5.70 -15.99 17.86
C ALA A 55 6.53 -14.75 18.27
N PHE A 56 6.48 -13.66 17.50
CA PHE A 56 7.26 -12.45 17.77
C PHE A 56 6.74 -11.72 19.02
N LYS A 57 7.62 -11.58 20.01
CA LYS A 57 7.37 -10.83 21.24
C LYS A 57 8.04 -9.46 21.13
N PRO A 58 7.30 -8.36 20.92
CA PRO A 58 7.91 -7.03 20.88
C PRO A 58 8.51 -6.65 22.24
N PRO A 59 9.54 -5.79 22.26
CA PRO A 59 10.01 -5.12 23.48
C PRO A 59 8.92 -4.20 24.07
N PRO A 60 9.07 -3.77 25.33
CA PRO A 60 8.21 -2.77 25.95
C PRO A 60 8.09 -1.50 25.08
N THR A 61 6.87 -1.00 24.87
CA THR A 61 6.62 0.14 23.98
C THR A 61 6.38 1.45 24.71
N ASN A 62 6.92 2.52 24.14
CA ASN A 62 6.72 3.91 24.56
C ASN A 62 5.48 4.54 23.91
N TYR A 63 4.78 3.83 23.01
CA TYR A 63 3.53 4.32 22.38
C TYR A 63 2.52 4.85 23.41
N TYR A 64 2.30 4.12 24.51
CA TYR A 64 1.40 4.52 25.58
C TYR A 64 1.94 5.65 26.49
N LYS A 65 3.23 5.99 26.39
CA LYS A 65 3.84 7.17 27.04
C LYS A 65 3.71 8.43 26.16
N CYS A 66 3.62 8.29 24.84
CA CYS A 66 3.32 9.42 23.94
C CYS A 66 1.93 10.01 24.22
N PRO A 67 1.75 11.35 24.12
CA PRO A 67 0.44 11.97 24.20
C PRO A 67 -0.38 11.68 22.95
N LEU A 68 -1.71 11.76 23.06
CA LEU A 68 -2.67 11.44 21.99
C LEU A 68 -2.35 12.13 20.66
N THR A 69 -2.02 13.42 20.68
CA THR A 69 -1.65 14.23 19.49
C THR A 69 -0.45 13.68 18.71
N ARG A 70 0.36 12.81 19.34
CA ARG A 70 1.58 12.18 18.82
C ARG A 70 1.47 10.64 18.74
N ARG A 71 0.31 10.04 18.93
CA ARG A 71 0.07 8.60 18.69
C ARG A 71 -0.47 8.36 17.28
N ALA A 72 0.09 7.38 16.60
CA ALA A 72 -0.38 6.88 15.32
C ALA A 72 -0.15 5.37 15.18
N ALA A 73 -0.94 4.69 14.36
CA ALA A 73 -0.78 3.27 14.08
C ALA A 73 -1.03 2.97 12.60
N VAL A 74 -0.33 1.97 12.07
CA VAL A 74 -0.41 1.55 10.66
C VAL A 74 -0.61 0.05 10.53
N LEU A 75 -1.44 -0.37 9.57
CA LEU A 75 -1.80 -1.76 9.35
C LEU A 75 -0.93 -2.40 8.26
N ILE A 76 -0.07 -3.32 8.66
CA ILE A 76 0.62 -4.24 7.74
C ILE A 76 -0.33 -5.40 7.45
N LEU A 77 -1.24 -5.18 6.51
CA LEU A 77 -2.19 -6.20 6.06
C LEU A 77 -1.50 -7.14 5.05
N LEU A 78 -1.27 -8.38 5.49
CA LEU A 78 -0.70 -9.46 4.71
C LEU A 78 -1.79 -10.41 4.22
N PHE A 79 -1.66 -10.93 3.01
CA PHE A 79 -2.49 -12.03 2.49
C PHE A 79 -1.63 -12.97 1.64
N ALA A 80 -2.04 -14.23 1.52
CA ALA A 80 -1.43 -15.18 0.58
C ALA A 80 -2.05 -15.03 -0.81
N ASP A 81 -1.23 -14.98 -1.86
CA ASP A 81 -1.69 -15.05 -3.25
C ASP A 81 -1.85 -16.50 -3.74
N ARG A 82 -2.14 -16.68 -5.04
CA ARG A 82 -2.40 -18.00 -5.63
C ARG A 82 -1.18 -18.94 -5.66
N ALA A 83 0.04 -18.41 -5.55
CA ALA A 83 1.24 -19.23 -5.40
C ALA A 83 1.53 -19.60 -3.94
N GLY A 84 0.80 -19.01 -2.98
CA GLY A 84 1.09 -19.12 -1.55
C GLY A 84 2.18 -18.16 -1.07
N ASP A 85 2.54 -17.15 -1.86
CA ASP A 85 3.43 -16.09 -1.41
C ASP A 85 2.66 -15.02 -0.64
N LEU A 86 3.28 -14.44 0.39
CA LEU A 86 2.70 -13.29 1.07
C LEU A 86 2.83 -12.03 0.22
N ARG A 87 1.74 -11.31 0.10
CA ARG A 87 1.68 -9.93 -0.40
C ARG A 87 1.26 -8.99 0.71
N VAL A 88 1.74 -7.75 0.65
CA VAL A 88 1.33 -6.66 1.56
C VAL A 88 0.47 -5.64 0.80
N VAL A 89 -0.55 -5.10 1.46
CA VAL A 89 -1.41 -4.03 0.94
C VAL A 89 -0.83 -2.66 1.29
N LEU A 90 -0.83 -1.73 0.33
CA LEU A 90 -0.30 -0.37 0.46
C LEU A 90 -1.25 0.64 -0.21
N THR A 91 -1.30 1.87 0.30
CA THR A 91 -2.08 2.98 -0.26
C THR A 91 -1.18 4.00 -0.95
N ILE A 92 -1.70 4.67 -1.98
CA ILE A 92 -1.15 5.91 -2.54
C ILE A 92 -1.98 7.07 -2.02
N ARG A 93 -1.36 7.94 -1.22
CA ARG A 93 -2.03 9.10 -0.62
C ARG A 93 -2.48 10.09 -1.70
N SER A 94 -3.71 10.56 -1.60
CA SER A 94 -4.33 11.49 -2.56
C SER A 94 -3.51 12.77 -2.73
N SER A 95 -3.49 13.32 -3.96
CA SER A 95 -2.72 14.52 -4.31
C SER A 95 -3.12 15.76 -3.51
N ASN A 96 -4.33 15.77 -2.97
CA ASN A 96 -4.96 16.92 -2.31
C ASN A 96 -4.63 17.02 -0.81
N LEU A 97 -3.92 16.03 -0.25
CA LEU A 97 -3.58 16.01 1.18
C LEU A 97 -2.40 16.93 1.50
N LYS A 98 -2.52 17.68 2.61
CA LYS A 98 -1.54 18.71 3.03
C LYS A 98 -0.13 18.17 3.32
N ASN A 99 0.03 16.87 3.55
CA ASN A 99 1.30 16.22 3.81
C ASN A 99 1.39 14.89 3.03
N TYR A 100 2.58 14.57 2.53
CA TYR A 100 2.91 13.28 1.90
C TYR A 100 2.02 12.89 0.70
N SER A 101 1.53 13.87 -0.06
CA SER A 101 0.72 13.66 -1.27
C SER A 101 1.48 12.84 -2.33
N GLY A 102 0.79 11.87 -2.94
CA GLY A 102 1.36 10.96 -3.95
C GLY A 102 2.45 10.03 -3.43
N GLN A 103 2.55 9.80 -2.11
CA GLN A 103 3.49 8.85 -1.52
C GLN A 103 2.81 7.52 -1.20
N ALA A 104 3.58 6.43 -1.28
CA ALA A 104 3.11 5.11 -0.88
C ALA A 104 3.22 4.93 0.65
N ALA A 105 2.11 4.53 1.26
CA ALA A 105 1.95 4.34 2.70
C ALA A 105 1.37 2.95 3.02
N LEU A 106 1.46 2.57 4.29
CA LEU A 106 0.58 1.56 4.88
C LEU A 106 -0.71 2.27 5.32
N PRO A 107 -1.90 1.64 5.21
CA PRO A 107 -3.14 2.21 5.75
C PRO A 107 -2.97 2.55 7.23
N GLY A 108 -3.30 3.78 7.64
CA GLY A 108 -3.12 4.20 9.02
C GLY A 108 -2.93 5.71 9.24
N GLY A 109 -3.27 6.14 10.46
CA GLY A 109 -3.24 7.53 10.88
C GLY A 109 -3.18 7.63 12.40
N LYS A 110 -3.94 8.57 12.99
CA LYS A 110 -3.79 8.94 14.41
C LYS A 110 -4.80 8.22 15.30
N ALA A 111 -4.45 8.00 16.55
CA ALA A 111 -5.46 7.60 17.54
C ALA A 111 -6.37 8.79 17.86
N ASP A 112 -7.69 8.55 17.90
CA ASP A 112 -8.70 9.56 18.21
C ASP A 112 -8.89 9.70 19.72
N THR A 113 -8.67 8.59 20.44
CA THR A 113 -8.82 8.49 21.90
C THR A 113 -7.59 7.86 22.57
N LEU A 114 -7.46 8.07 23.89
CA LEU A 114 -6.46 7.37 24.70
C LEU A 114 -6.82 5.90 25.00
N HIS A 115 -8.03 5.47 24.64
CA HIS A 115 -8.57 4.14 24.94
C HIS A 115 -8.43 3.14 23.77
N GLU A 116 -8.21 3.62 22.55
CA GLU A 116 -7.88 2.75 21.42
C GLU A 116 -6.52 2.06 21.63
N THR A 117 -6.51 0.75 21.39
CA THR A 117 -5.27 0.01 21.11
C THR A 117 -4.71 0.41 19.74
N PRO A 118 -3.39 0.27 19.51
CA PRO A 118 -2.77 0.51 18.20
C PRO A 118 -3.47 -0.23 17.07
N PHE A 119 -3.84 -1.50 17.31
CA PHE A 119 -4.55 -2.30 16.32
C PHE A 119 -5.95 -1.76 16.01
N GLN A 120 -6.70 -1.25 16.99
CA GLN A 120 -8.00 -0.61 16.76
C GLN A 120 -7.86 0.64 15.88
N THR A 121 -6.93 1.54 16.19
CA THR A 121 -6.65 2.71 15.36
C THR A 121 -6.24 2.31 13.94
N ALA A 122 -5.29 1.37 13.79
CA ALA A 122 -4.85 0.88 12.48
C ALA A 122 -5.98 0.21 11.68
N ARG A 123 -6.96 -0.41 12.36
CA ARG A 123 -8.15 -1.01 11.74
C ARG A 123 -9.20 0.03 11.36
N ARG A 124 -9.45 1.04 12.21
CA ARG A 124 -10.34 2.18 11.93
C ARG A 124 -9.88 2.93 10.68
N GLU A 125 -8.62 3.33 10.65
CA GLU A 125 -7.99 4.01 9.53
C GLU A 125 -7.99 3.16 8.25
N ALA A 126 -7.80 1.83 8.34
CA ALA A 126 -7.93 0.94 7.18
C ALA A 126 -9.38 0.73 6.69
N PHE A 127 -10.38 0.90 7.57
CA PHE A 127 -11.78 0.93 7.15
C PHE A 127 -12.11 2.24 6.43
N GLU A 128 -11.56 3.36 6.86
CA GLU A 128 -11.74 4.68 6.24
C GLU A 128 -10.97 4.82 4.93
N GLU A 129 -9.66 4.55 4.90
CA GLU A 129 -8.82 4.69 3.70
C GLU A 129 -9.17 3.67 2.59
N ILE A 130 -9.42 2.40 2.94
CA ILE A 130 -9.53 1.29 1.97
C ILE A 130 -10.79 0.42 2.10
N GLY A 131 -11.71 0.75 3.01
CA GLY A 131 -12.99 0.05 3.15
C GLY A 131 -12.91 -1.32 3.83
N LEU A 132 -11.77 -1.66 4.45
CA LEU A 132 -11.50 -2.96 5.07
C LEU A 132 -12.45 -3.19 6.27
N PRO A 133 -13.41 -4.13 6.22
CA PRO A 133 -14.45 -4.24 7.24
C PRO A 133 -13.89 -4.47 8.65
N LEU A 134 -14.42 -3.72 9.63
CA LEU A 134 -14.02 -3.78 11.03
C LEU A 134 -14.51 -5.08 11.72
N GLU A 135 -15.78 -5.39 11.48
CA GLU A 135 -16.51 -6.52 12.07
C GLU A 135 -16.45 -7.75 11.15
N LYS A 136 -16.57 -8.94 11.73
CA LYS A 136 -16.44 -10.21 10.99
C LYS A 136 -17.65 -10.48 10.10
N GLU A 137 -18.81 -10.02 10.55
CA GLU A 137 -20.13 -10.14 9.95
C GLU A 137 -20.22 -9.35 8.64
N HIS A 138 -19.35 -8.35 8.48
CA HIS A 138 -19.19 -7.52 7.30
C HIS A 138 -18.06 -8.00 6.36
N LEU A 139 -17.34 -9.08 6.69
CA LEU A 139 -16.39 -9.74 5.78
C LEU A 139 -17.13 -10.71 4.84
N PRO A 140 -16.66 -10.92 3.59
CA PRO A 140 -17.20 -11.97 2.72
C PRO A 140 -17.06 -13.37 3.34
N THR A 141 -18.01 -14.27 3.06
CA THR A 141 -18.08 -15.61 3.67
C THR A 141 -16.76 -16.37 3.59
N GLY A 142 -16.28 -16.83 4.75
CA GLY A 142 -15.05 -17.61 4.89
C GLY A 142 -13.76 -16.78 5.04
N TYR A 143 -13.81 -15.46 4.83
CA TYR A 143 -12.67 -14.59 5.14
C TYR A 143 -12.61 -14.24 6.62
N GLU A 144 -11.39 -14.04 7.11
CA GLU A 144 -11.12 -13.68 8.51
C GLU A 144 -9.84 -12.83 8.55
N ILE A 145 -9.77 -11.85 9.45
CA ILE A 145 -8.58 -11.00 9.63
C ILE A 145 -8.01 -11.25 11.02
N GLU A 146 -6.87 -11.93 11.07
CA GLU A 146 -6.18 -12.31 12.29
C GLU A 146 -5.13 -11.25 12.66
N HIS A 147 -5.18 -10.70 13.89
CA HIS A 147 -4.08 -9.90 14.42
C HIS A 147 -2.92 -10.82 14.83
N LEU A 148 -1.72 -10.61 14.27
CA LEU A 148 -0.55 -11.46 14.52
C LEU A 148 0.33 -10.93 15.64
N THR A 149 0.75 -9.66 15.52
CA THR A 149 1.68 -9.00 16.45
C THR A 149 1.77 -7.49 16.16
N GLU A 150 2.36 -6.73 17.07
CA GLU A 150 2.75 -5.33 16.87
C GLU A 150 4.28 -5.21 16.88
N LEU A 151 4.83 -4.34 16.02
CA LEU A 151 6.27 -4.08 15.95
C LEU A 151 6.67 -2.86 16.79
N PRO A 152 7.95 -2.70 17.17
CA PRO A 152 8.46 -1.48 17.82
C PRO A 152 8.03 -0.18 17.12
N ALA A 153 7.61 0.80 17.91
CA ALA A 153 7.19 2.09 17.39
C ALA A 153 8.33 2.79 16.65
N ASN A 154 8.05 3.32 15.46
CA ASN A 154 8.97 4.18 14.70
C ASN A 154 8.65 5.65 14.99
N LEU A 155 9.67 6.52 14.92
CA LEU A 155 9.50 7.96 15.15
C LEU A 155 9.59 8.73 13.84
N ALA A 156 8.54 9.51 13.52
CA ALA A 156 8.55 10.36 12.34
C ALA A 156 9.36 11.65 12.57
N MET A 157 9.85 12.25 11.48
CA MET A 157 10.43 13.62 11.50
C MET A 157 9.44 14.69 11.98
N THR A 158 8.13 14.40 11.90
CA THR A 158 7.03 15.20 12.48
C THR A 158 6.80 14.92 13.97
N GLU A 159 7.70 14.16 14.62
CA GLU A 159 7.66 13.77 16.03
C GLU A 159 6.35 13.02 16.40
N LEU A 160 5.91 12.16 15.48
CA LEU A 160 4.76 11.27 15.60
C LEU A 160 5.28 9.85 15.88
N GLY A 161 4.81 9.21 16.96
CA GLY A 161 5.13 7.82 17.28
C GLY A 161 4.17 6.88 16.56
N VAL A 162 4.69 6.15 15.57
CA VAL A 162 3.91 5.27 14.69
C VAL A 162 4.12 3.81 15.09
N ARG A 163 3.05 3.13 15.52
CA ARG A 163 3.06 1.72 15.94
C ARG A 163 2.58 0.81 14.79
N PRO A 164 3.46 -0.02 14.19
CA PRO A 164 3.05 -0.92 13.12
C PRO A 164 2.36 -2.16 13.68
N CYS A 165 1.17 -2.48 13.18
CA CYS A 165 0.36 -3.61 13.61
C CYS A 165 0.20 -4.59 12.44
N VAL A 166 0.52 -5.87 12.64
CA VAL A 166 0.56 -6.88 11.57
C VAL A 166 -0.68 -7.75 11.62
N ALA A 167 -1.38 -7.86 10.49
CA ALA A 167 -2.58 -8.70 10.36
C ALA A 167 -2.51 -9.62 9.14
N TYR A 168 -3.14 -10.79 9.24
CA TYR A 168 -3.29 -11.73 8.15
C TYR A 168 -4.75 -11.82 7.71
N LEU A 169 -5.03 -11.41 6.47
CA LEU A 169 -6.30 -11.65 5.80
C LEU A 169 -6.28 -13.08 5.24
N LYS A 170 -6.97 -13.98 5.93
CA LYS A 170 -7.19 -15.37 5.52
C LYS A 170 -8.14 -15.39 4.34
N THR A 171 -7.66 -15.89 3.20
CA THR A 171 -8.50 -16.28 2.07
C THR A 171 -9.05 -17.69 2.34
N PRO A 172 -10.37 -17.94 2.20
CA PRO A 172 -10.93 -19.28 2.32
C PRO A 172 -10.53 -20.18 1.14
N GLU A 173 -10.58 -21.49 1.34
CA GLU A 173 -10.53 -22.46 0.23
C GLU A 173 -11.77 -22.31 -0.69
N PRO A 174 -11.68 -22.69 -1.98
CA PRO A 174 -12.80 -22.58 -2.92
C PRO A 174 -14.07 -23.27 -2.44
N PHE A 175 -15.20 -22.56 -2.49
CA PHE A 175 -16.51 -23.05 -2.05
C PHE A 175 -17.61 -22.72 -3.06
N ALA A 176 -18.82 -23.24 -2.85
CA ALA A 176 -19.92 -23.12 -3.82
C ALA A 176 -20.26 -21.66 -4.22
N GLY A 177 -20.14 -20.71 -3.30
CA GLY A 177 -20.37 -19.29 -3.53
C GLY A 177 -19.17 -18.51 -4.09
N ASN A 178 -17.94 -19.03 -3.97
CA ASN A 178 -16.75 -18.44 -4.58
C ASN A 178 -15.75 -19.55 -4.96
N ARG A 179 -15.74 -19.92 -6.26
CA ARG A 179 -14.87 -20.97 -6.81
C ARG A 179 -13.42 -20.54 -7.03
N SER A 180 -13.09 -19.26 -6.85
CA SER A 180 -11.71 -18.80 -6.90
C SER A 180 -11.50 -17.58 -6.00
N PRO A 181 -11.48 -17.79 -4.67
CA PRO A 181 -11.29 -16.73 -3.68
C PRO A 181 -9.98 -15.98 -3.89
N ASN A 182 -10.02 -14.66 -3.77
CA ASN A 182 -8.84 -13.81 -3.89
C ASN A 182 -8.99 -12.56 -3.02
N ALA A 183 -8.25 -12.49 -1.91
CA ALA A 183 -8.30 -11.36 -0.96
C ALA A 183 -8.22 -9.97 -1.62
N ALA A 184 -7.37 -9.79 -2.64
CA ALA A 184 -7.20 -8.50 -3.29
C ALA A 184 -8.46 -8.07 -4.09
N ARG A 185 -9.00 -8.97 -4.92
CA ARG A 185 -10.24 -8.70 -5.68
C ARG A 185 -11.48 -8.64 -4.78
N ASP A 186 -11.55 -9.50 -3.78
CA ASP A 186 -12.79 -9.78 -3.05
C ASP A 186 -12.99 -8.89 -1.80
N LEU A 187 -11.96 -8.16 -1.33
CA LEU A 187 -12.08 -7.21 -0.21
C LEU A 187 -11.54 -5.78 -0.46
N LEU A 188 -10.61 -5.55 -1.39
CA LEU A 188 -9.89 -4.25 -1.46
C LEU A 188 -10.52 -3.08 -2.28
N PRO A 189 -11.77 -3.09 -2.80
CA PRO A 189 -12.35 -1.91 -3.47
C PRO A 189 -13.54 -1.25 -2.76
N LYS A 190 -13.27 -0.46 -1.70
CA LYS A 190 -14.07 0.73 -1.33
C LYS A 190 -13.12 1.83 -0.82
N LEU A 191 -12.62 2.67 -1.73
CA LEU A 191 -11.62 3.71 -1.43
C LEU A 191 -12.29 5.08 -1.28
N ASP A 192 -11.96 5.88 -0.25
CA ASP A 192 -12.27 7.32 -0.28
C ASP A 192 -11.21 8.06 -1.12
N ALA A 193 -11.62 8.52 -2.31
CA ALA A 193 -10.81 9.29 -3.25
C ALA A 193 -10.24 10.60 -2.66
N LYS A 194 -10.80 11.11 -1.55
CA LYS A 194 -10.23 12.26 -0.81
C LYS A 194 -8.87 11.93 -0.21
N GLU A 195 -8.65 10.68 0.21
CA GLU A 195 -7.52 10.29 1.04
C GLU A 195 -6.60 9.29 0.33
N VAL A 196 -7.18 8.34 -0.42
CA VAL A 196 -6.46 7.33 -1.19
C VAL A 196 -6.77 7.48 -2.69
N ALA A 197 -5.72 7.69 -3.50
CA ALA A 197 -5.83 7.69 -4.96
C ALA A 197 -5.85 6.27 -5.54
N ALA A 198 -5.12 5.35 -4.90
CA ALA A 198 -5.01 3.94 -5.30
C ALA A 198 -4.62 3.04 -4.12
N VAL A 199 -5.10 1.81 -4.12
CA VAL A 199 -4.51 0.69 -3.37
C VAL A 199 -3.65 -0.14 -4.32
N PHE A 200 -2.52 -0.65 -3.83
CA PHE A 200 -1.71 -1.61 -4.57
C PHE A 200 -1.13 -2.69 -3.64
N THR A 201 -0.62 -3.77 -4.23
CA THR A 201 -0.04 -4.89 -3.46
C THR A 201 1.35 -5.27 -3.94
N ALA A 202 2.27 -5.46 -3.00
CA ALA A 202 3.68 -5.78 -3.25
C ALA A 202 4.04 -7.20 -2.77
N PRO A 203 4.94 -7.94 -3.47
CA PRO A 203 5.44 -9.23 -2.99
C PRO A 203 6.28 -9.01 -1.72
N PHE A 204 5.81 -9.55 -0.59
CA PHE A 204 6.30 -9.17 0.73
C PHE A 204 7.74 -9.65 1.00
N PHE A 205 8.14 -10.78 0.41
CA PHE A 205 9.51 -11.31 0.50
C PHE A 205 10.56 -10.41 -0.19
N ASN A 206 10.17 -9.66 -1.24
CA ASN A 206 11.13 -8.86 -2.02
C ASN A 206 11.64 -7.65 -1.21
N PHE A 207 10.99 -7.26 -0.11
CA PHE A 207 11.53 -6.25 0.82
C PHE A 207 12.78 -6.73 1.59
N LEU A 208 13.21 -8.00 1.44
CA LEU A 208 14.52 -8.50 1.88
C LEU A 208 15.56 -8.60 0.73
N ARG A 209 15.22 -8.16 -0.49
CA ARG A 209 16.03 -8.33 -1.69
C ARG A 209 16.44 -6.99 -2.29
N GLU A 210 17.68 -6.92 -2.75
CA GLU A 210 18.21 -5.78 -3.53
C GLU A 210 17.64 -5.73 -4.96
N LYS A 211 17.26 -6.89 -5.51
CA LYS A 211 16.64 -7.02 -6.82
C LYS A 211 15.21 -7.56 -6.69
N ASP A 212 14.38 -7.19 -7.67
CA ASP A 212 13.05 -7.78 -7.81
C ASP A 212 13.17 -9.26 -8.18
N VAL A 213 12.22 -10.07 -7.71
CA VAL A 213 12.10 -11.49 -8.08
C VAL A 213 10.62 -11.79 -8.33
N ASP A 214 10.29 -12.37 -9.48
CA ASP A 214 8.92 -12.75 -9.79
C ASP A 214 8.47 -13.91 -8.88
N PRO A 215 7.31 -13.83 -8.21
CA PRO A 215 6.84 -14.87 -7.31
C PRO A 215 6.45 -16.18 -8.03
N THR A 216 6.16 -16.12 -9.32
CA THR A 216 5.70 -17.25 -10.14
C THR A 216 6.88 -18.00 -10.77
N ILE A 217 7.75 -17.28 -11.49
CA ILE A 217 8.88 -17.90 -12.22
C ILE A 217 10.19 -17.91 -11.43
N ARG A 218 10.25 -17.24 -10.27
CA ARG A 218 11.40 -17.18 -9.35
C ARG A 218 12.70 -16.61 -9.95
N ASP A 219 12.59 -15.82 -11.02
CA ASP A 219 13.69 -15.13 -11.68
C ASP A 219 13.62 -13.60 -11.49
N GLN A 220 14.72 -12.89 -11.82
CA GLN A 220 14.85 -11.44 -11.65
C GLN A 220 13.98 -10.66 -12.64
N VAL A 221 13.09 -9.79 -12.13
CA VAL A 221 12.31 -8.89 -13.01
C VAL A 221 13.20 -7.72 -13.47
N PRO A 222 13.24 -7.38 -14.77
CA PRO A 222 14.01 -6.24 -15.26
C PRO A 222 13.57 -4.89 -14.65
N GLY A 223 14.55 -4.00 -14.48
CA GLY A 223 14.36 -2.66 -13.92
C GLY A 223 14.89 -2.51 -12.48
N GLU A 224 14.74 -1.31 -11.93
CA GLU A 224 15.18 -1.01 -10.57
C GLU A 224 14.14 -1.46 -9.54
N TRP A 225 14.58 -2.23 -8.55
CA TRP A 225 13.78 -2.56 -7.37
C TRP A 225 14.20 -1.72 -6.17
N TYR A 226 15.42 -1.87 -5.66
CA TYR A 226 15.87 -1.20 -4.44
C TYR A 226 16.97 -0.17 -4.68
N LYS A 227 16.88 0.95 -3.94
CA LYS A 227 17.99 1.87 -3.65
C LYS A 227 18.07 2.09 -2.14
N GLY A 228 19.27 1.93 -1.59
CA GLY A 228 19.58 2.27 -0.21
C GLY A 228 20.53 3.46 -0.12
N SER A 229 20.36 4.31 0.89
CA SER A 229 21.32 5.36 1.23
C SER A 229 21.40 5.54 2.74
N TRP A 230 22.61 5.76 3.26
CA TRP A 230 22.79 6.16 4.66
C TRP A 230 22.55 7.65 4.82
N HIS A 231 21.72 8.02 5.79
CA HIS A 231 21.49 9.40 6.20
C HIS A 231 21.94 9.55 7.66
N SER A 232 22.62 10.65 7.97
CA SER A 232 22.87 11.03 9.37
C SER A 232 21.58 11.64 9.92
N TRP A 233 20.72 10.79 10.46
CA TRP A 233 19.49 11.23 11.11
C TRP A 233 19.78 11.40 12.60
N HIS A 234 20.02 12.64 13.00
CA HIS A 234 20.32 13.02 14.38
C HIS A 234 21.51 12.25 14.99
N GLU A 235 22.65 12.27 14.28
CA GLU A 235 23.89 11.55 14.61
C GLU A 235 23.80 10.02 14.61
N THR A 236 22.61 9.45 14.38
CA THR A 236 22.40 8.01 14.23
C THR A 236 22.43 7.67 12.74
N ALA A 237 23.16 6.62 12.36
CA ALA A 237 23.13 6.11 10.99
C ALA A 237 21.74 5.51 10.72
N TRP A 238 20.96 6.15 9.85
CA TRP A 238 19.61 5.72 9.49
C TRP A 238 19.53 5.38 8.01
N ARG A 239 19.05 4.18 7.68
CA ARG A 239 18.99 3.69 6.31
C ARG A 239 17.72 4.14 5.62
N MET A 240 17.87 5.09 4.69
CA MET A 240 16.81 5.45 3.74
C MET A 240 16.70 4.37 2.67
N HIS A 241 15.79 3.43 2.93
CA HIS A 241 15.32 2.44 1.97
C HIS A 241 14.37 3.10 0.95
N GLN A 242 14.52 2.76 -0.33
CA GLN A 242 13.62 3.13 -1.42
C GLN A 242 13.37 1.89 -2.30
N PHE A 243 12.12 1.45 -2.40
CA PHE A 243 11.68 0.35 -3.25
C PHE A 243 10.78 0.88 -4.35
N HIS A 244 10.97 0.42 -5.58
CA HIS A 244 10.22 0.83 -6.76
C HIS A 244 9.36 -0.35 -7.23
N VAL A 245 8.20 -0.53 -6.59
CA VAL A 245 7.34 -1.70 -6.76
C VAL A 245 6.67 -1.65 -8.14
N PRO A 246 6.81 -2.69 -9.00
CA PRO A 246 6.16 -2.71 -10.31
C PRO A 246 4.65 -2.85 -10.13
N VAL A 247 3.91 -2.04 -10.89
CA VAL A 247 2.45 -2.04 -10.85
C VAL A 247 1.85 -2.47 -12.17
N THR A 248 0.81 -3.31 -12.08
CA THR A 248 0.05 -3.87 -13.19
C THR A 248 -1.45 -3.76 -12.90
N PRO A 249 -2.34 -3.93 -13.89
CA PRO A 249 -3.79 -3.94 -13.67
C PRO A 249 -4.30 -5.04 -12.71
N SER A 250 -3.48 -6.04 -12.36
CA SER A 250 -3.81 -7.06 -11.36
C SER A 250 -3.25 -6.78 -9.96
N THR A 251 -2.38 -5.76 -9.80
CA THR A 251 -1.81 -5.37 -8.51
C THR A 251 -2.24 -3.99 -8.03
N VAL A 252 -2.99 -3.21 -8.82
CA VAL A 252 -3.50 -1.87 -8.47
C VAL A 252 -5.02 -1.78 -8.60
N PHE A 253 -5.64 -1.12 -7.62
CA PHE A 253 -7.05 -0.78 -7.56
C PHE A 253 -7.16 0.74 -7.41
N LEU A 254 -7.72 1.44 -8.39
CA LEU A 254 -7.84 2.90 -8.37
C LEU A 254 -9.14 3.36 -7.70
N ALA A 255 -9.11 4.53 -7.07
CA ALA A 255 -10.33 5.15 -6.55
C ALA A 255 -11.26 5.54 -7.71
N GLY A 256 -12.49 5.02 -7.69
CA GLY A 256 -13.47 5.25 -8.74
C GLY A 256 -14.02 6.68 -8.72
N ASN A 257 -14.03 7.35 -9.86
CA ASN A 257 -14.81 8.58 -10.04
C ASN A 257 -16.31 8.23 -9.96
N ASN A 258 -16.93 8.45 -8.80
CA ASN A 258 -18.35 8.23 -8.53
C ASN A 258 -19.25 9.24 -9.26
N ASN A 259 -19.26 9.18 -10.60
CA ASN A 259 -20.14 9.97 -11.47
C ASN A 259 -20.75 9.15 -12.63
N ALA A 260 -20.43 7.86 -12.72
CA ALA A 260 -21.14 6.92 -13.60
C ALA A 260 -22.42 6.43 -12.91
N LYS A 261 -23.57 7.03 -13.23
CA LYS A 261 -24.88 6.47 -12.84
C LYS A 261 -25.04 5.11 -13.51
N SER A 262 -25.21 4.06 -12.70
CA SER A 262 -25.39 2.69 -13.17
C SER A 262 -26.82 2.47 -13.68
N SER A 263 -27.08 2.81 -14.94
CA SER A 263 -28.26 2.30 -15.66
C SER A 263 -28.13 0.76 -15.80
N PRO A 264 -29.18 -0.02 -15.50
CA PRO A 264 -29.12 -1.48 -15.65
C PRO A 264 -29.05 -1.90 -17.13
N PRO A 265 -28.44 -3.05 -17.45
CA PRO A 265 -28.36 -3.55 -18.82
C PRO A 265 -29.74 -3.98 -19.35
N ALA A 266 -30.10 -3.49 -20.54
CA ALA A 266 -31.39 -3.75 -21.16
C ALA A 266 -31.45 -5.14 -21.81
N ALA A 267 -31.73 -6.19 -21.02
CA ALA A 267 -31.80 -7.58 -21.52
C ALA A 267 -32.80 -8.50 -20.77
N ALA A 268 -33.89 -7.97 -20.21
CA ALA A 268 -34.94 -8.79 -19.56
C ALA A 268 -36.32 -8.09 -19.47
N ALA A 269 -36.98 -7.82 -20.60
CA ALA A 269 -38.33 -7.23 -20.63
C ALA A 269 -39.15 -7.64 -21.86
N ALA A 270 -39.52 -8.91 -21.95
CA ALA A 270 -40.50 -9.42 -22.90
C ALA A 270 -41.58 -10.25 -22.16
N ALA A 271 -42.79 -10.30 -22.72
CA ALA A 271 -43.98 -11.04 -22.25
C ALA A 271 -44.79 -10.46 -21.06
N ALA A 272 -45.50 -9.34 -21.29
CA ALA A 272 -46.87 -9.04 -20.82
C ALA A 272 -47.36 -7.78 -21.59
N ALA A 273 -48.35 -7.80 -22.49
CA ALA A 273 -49.79 -8.05 -22.32
C ALA A 273 -50.47 -7.06 -21.34
N GLY A 274 -51.38 -6.16 -21.75
CA GLY A 274 -51.87 -5.80 -23.09
C GLY A 274 -53.10 -4.87 -23.07
N ILE A 275 -53.70 -4.61 -24.25
CA ILE A 275 -54.97 -3.88 -24.53
C ILE A 275 -54.91 -2.32 -24.51
N PRO A 276 -55.62 -1.58 -25.40
CA PRO A 276 -55.30 -0.18 -25.74
C PRO A 276 -56.44 0.86 -25.56
N ARG A 277 -56.09 2.17 -25.67
CA ARG A 277 -56.89 3.38 -26.03
C ARG A 277 -56.05 4.63 -25.72
N GLN A 278 -56.20 5.82 -26.31
CA GLN A 278 -56.83 6.27 -27.57
C GLN A 278 -56.10 7.59 -27.99
N ALA A 279 -56.38 8.17 -29.16
CA ALA A 279 -55.68 9.38 -29.66
C ALA A 279 -56.41 10.69 -29.31
N GLU A 280 -55.67 11.81 -29.26
CA GLU A 280 -56.22 13.17 -29.43
C GLU A 280 -55.14 14.15 -29.95
N GLU A 281 -55.55 15.29 -30.52
CA GLU A 281 -54.73 16.16 -31.37
C GLU A 281 -54.65 17.62 -30.87
N LYS A 282 -53.65 18.38 -31.37
CA LYS A 282 -53.53 19.85 -31.63
C LYS A 282 -52.06 20.29 -31.40
N SER A 283 -51.34 20.98 -32.28
CA SER A 283 -51.59 22.12 -33.19
C SER A 283 -51.58 23.50 -32.49
N THR A 284 -50.57 24.32 -32.82
CA THR A 284 -50.60 25.77 -33.16
C THR A 284 -51.69 26.68 -32.54
N SER A 285 -51.41 27.91 -32.09
CA SER A 285 -50.36 28.88 -32.51
C SER A 285 -50.14 30.04 -31.49
N ASP A 286 -49.25 30.98 -31.88
CA ASP A 286 -49.27 32.44 -31.59
C ASP A 286 -48.47 33.06 -30.43
N GLN A 287 -48.19 34.34 -30.66
CA GLN A 287 -47.28 35.35 -30.05
C GLN A 287 -48.15 36.49 -29.41
N PRO A 288 -47.63 37.58 -28.76
CA PRO A 288 -46.32 38.20 -28.96
C PRO A 288 -45.54 38.83 -27.77
N ASP A 289 -44.32 39.24 -28.10
CA ASP A 289 -43.42 40.25 -27.46
C ASP A 289 -44.10 41.61 -27.13
N PRO A 290 -43.54 42.49 -26.25
CA PRO A 290 -42.14 42.98 -26.25
C PRO A 290 -41.53 43.22 -24.82
N SER A 291 -40.38 43.87 -24.56
CA SER A 291 -39.42 44.76 -25.29
C SER A 291 -38.01 44.68 -24.63
N SER A 292 -36.91 45.40 -24.95
CA SER A 292 -36.61 46.56 -25.83
C SER A 292 -35.11 46.71 -26.18
N SER A 293 -34.81 47.07 -27.45
CA SER A 293 -33.75 47.98 -27.95
C SER A 293 -32.27 47.96 -27.48
N SER A 294 -31.36 47.88 -28.47
CA SER A 294 -30.01 48.50 -28.46
C SER A 294 -29.68 49.05 -29.86
N SER A 295 -29.12 50.27 -29.97
CA SER A 295 -28.93 51.00 -31.24
C SER A 295 -27.49 50.96 -31.79
N SER A 296 -27.30 51.38 -33.06
CA SER A 296 -26.08 51.14 -33.85
C SER A 296 -25.60 52.33 -34.70
N SER A 297 -24.30 52.65 -34.63
CA SER A 297 -23.50 53.46 -35.59
C SER A 297 -22.02 53.46 -35.14
N SER A 298 -20.98 53.65 -35.96
CA SER A 298 -20.81 53.61 -37.44
C SER A 298 -19.29 53.48 -37.78
N SER A 299 -18.94 53.28 -39.06
CA SER A 299 -17.55 53.21 -39.60
C SER A 299 -16.76 54.54 -39.45
N SER A 300 -15.42 54.65 -39.60
CA SER A 300 -14.53 54.00 -40.60
C SER A 300 -13.00 54.15 -40.36
N SER A 301 -12.21 53.26 -41.00
CA SER A 301 -10.87 53.48 -41.62
C SER A 301 -9.70 54.17 -40.88
N SER A 302 -8.61 53.42 -40.64
CA SER A 302 -7.20 53.85 -40.82
C SER A 302 -6.28 52.60 -40.80
N ALA A 303 -4.99 52.71 -41.16
CA ALA A 303 -4.16 51.56 -41.51
C ALA A 303 -2.71 51.61 -40.96
N SER A 304 -2.08 50.43 -40.93
CA SER A 304 -0.62 50.17 -40.87
C SER A 304 0.14 50.48 -39.57
N GLU A 305 0.45 49.43 -38.79
CA GLU A 305 1.84 49.01 -38.51
C GLU A 305 1.89 47.59 -37.87
N PRO A 306 2.93 46.77 -38.12
CA PRO A 306 3.01 45.40 -37.60
C PRO A 306 3.80 45.32 -36.28
N GLN A 307 3.12 45.06 -35.16
CA GLN A 307 3.77 44.70 -33.89
C GLN A 307 3.88 43.17 -33.73
N SER A 308 4.96 42.71 -33.11
CA SER A 308 5.31 41.29 -32.99
C SER A 308 4.45 40.56 -31.94
N PRO A 309 4.20 39.24 -32.11
CA PRO A 309 3.40 38.47 -31.16
C PRO A 309 4.17 38.24 -29.86
N THR A 310 3.75 38.91 -28.78
CA THR A 310 4.21 38.62 -27.42
C THR A 310 3.94 37.15 -27.06
N PRO A 311 4.94 36.38 -26.56
CA PRO A 311 4.70 34.99 -26.19
C PRO A 311 3.71 34.88 -25.03
N PRO A 312 2.90 33.80 -24.97
CA PRO A 312 2.00 33.58 -23.84
C PRO A 312 2.79 33.45 -22.53
N PRO A 313 2.21 33.85 -21.38
CA PRO A 313 2.88 33.74 -20.09
C PRO A 313 3.25 32.27 -19.82
N PRO A 314 4.44 31.99 -19.24
CA PRO A 314 4.90 30.63 -19.04
C PRO A 314 3.90 29.86 -18.17
N ALA A 315 3.47 28.70 -18.66
CA ALA A 315 2.59 27.81 -17.93
C ALA A 315 3.22 27.49 -16.56
N LYS A 316 2.44 27.65 -15.48
CA LYS A 316 2.91 27.30 -14.13
C LYS A 316 3.41 25.85 -14.15
N PRO A 317 4.60 25.55 -13.59
CA PRO A 317 5.11 24.19 -13.58
C PRO A 317 4.09 23.26 -12.91
N PRO A 318 3.87 22.04 -13.44
CA PRO A 318 2.89 21.13 -12.88
C PRO A 318 3.23 20.84 -11.42
N SER A 319 2.21 20.82 -10.57
CA SER A 319 2.37 20.49 -9.15
C SER A 319 3.07 19.13 -9.02
N SER A 320 4.17 19.09 -8.28
CA SER A 320 5.06 17.94 -8.24
C SER A 320 4.43 16.77 -7.47
N THR A 321 3.66 15.94 -8.17
CA THR A 321 3.26 14.63 -7.68
C THR A 321 4.46 13.69 -7.72
N LEU A 322 4.88 13.21 -6.54
CA LEU A 322 6.07 12.35 -6.35
C LEU A 322 5.99 10.97 -7.01
N GLN A 323 4.85 10.64 -7.61
CA GLN A 323 4.64 9.52 -8.50
C GLN A 323 4.04 10.04 -9.82
N PRO A 324 4.49 9.56 -10.99
CA PRO A 324 3.85 9.91 -12.25
C PRO A 324 2.44 9.30 -12.32
N PRO A 325 1.46 9.98 -12.95
CA PRO A 325 0.19 9.36 -13.25
C PRO A 325 0.39 8.13 -14.14
N LEU A 326 -0.39 7.07 -13.92
CA LEU A 326 -0.30 5.85 -14.72
C LEU A 326 -0.57 6.18 -16.20
N PRO A 327 0.30 5.75 -17.14
CA PRO A 327 0.15 6.09 -18.55
C PRO A 327 -1.09 5.40 -19.14
N ARG A 328 -1.70 5.97 -20.19
CA ARG A 328 -2.87 5.36 -20.86
C ARG A 328 -2.60 3.94 -21.37
N THR A 329 -1.34 3.60 -21.66
CA THR A 329 -0.89 2.26 -22.05
C THR A 329 -0.94 1.23 -20.93
N PHE A 330 -1.13 1.61 -19.66
CA PHE A 330 -1.26 0.71 -18.51
C PHE A 330 -2.37 -0.34 -18.67
N TYR A 331 -3.42 -0.03 -19.43
CA TYR A 331 -4.56 -0.91 -19.70
C TYR A 331 -4.42 -1.75 -20.98
N ALA A 332 -3.31 -1.63 -21.71
CA ALA A 332 -3.02 -2.47 -22.87
C ALA A 332 -2.37 -3.81 -22.44
N PRO A 333 -2.56 -4.91 -23.20
CA PRO A 333 -1.83 -6.14 -22.96
C PRO A 333 -0.31 -5.91 -23.16
N PRO A 334 0.56 -6.42 -22.27
CA PRO A 334 1.99 -6.13 -22.32
C PRO A 334 2.69 -6.81 -23.49
N SER A 335 3.54 -6.07 -24.20
CA SER A 335 4.59 -6.62 -25.06
C SER A 335 5.83 -7.01 -24.23
N ALA A 336 6.78 -7.74 -24.82
CA ALA A 336 8.00 -8.14 -24.13
C ALA A 336 8.83 -6.92 -23.63
N ASP A 337 9.00 -5.90 -24.48
CA ASP A 337 9.69 -4.64 -24.13
C ASP A 337 8.99 -3.85 -23.02
N ALA A 338 7.67 -4.02 -22.84
CA ALA A 338 6.92 -3.28 -21.83
C ALA A 338 7.38 -3.60 -20.40
N THR A 339 8.07 -4.72 -20.18
CA THR A 339 8.66 -5.11 -18.88
C THR A 339 9.63 -4.06 -18.31
N LEU A 340 10.48 -3.47 -19.16
CA LEU A 340 11.42 -2.41 -18.77
C LEU A 340 10.74 -1.04 -18.57
N GLN A 341 9.51 -0.86 -19.09
CA GLN A 341 8.75 0.38 -19.04
C GLN A 341 7.54 0.31 -18.09
N GLN A 342 7.41 -0.74 -17.28
CA GLN A 342 6.32 -0.85 -16.31
C GLN A 342 6.37 0.32 -15.33
N PRO A 343 5.23 1.01 -15.07
CA PRO A 343 5.18 2.00 -14.02
C PRO A 343 5.52 1.34 -12.67
N ARG A 344 6.27 2.08 -11.84
CA ARG A 344 6.71 1.62 -10.51
C ARG A 344 6.31 2.66 -9.44
N TYR A 345 5.67 2.22 -8.36
CA TYR A 345 5.37 3.07 -7.21
C TYR A 345 6.52 3.03 -6.20
N ARG A 346 7.01 4.22 -5.80
CA ARG A 346 8.09 4.33 -4.83
C ARG A 346 7.57 4.23 -3.39
N VAL A 347 7.93 3.16 -2.71
CA VAL A 347 7.79 2.94 -1.26
C VAL A 347 9.11 3.30 -0.59
N PHE A 348 9.13 4.30 0.30
CA PHE A 348 10.37 4.81 0.86
C PHE A 348 10.19 5.31 2.30
N GLY A 349 11.29 5.74 2.93
CA GLY A 349 11.27 6.33 4.26
C GLY A 349 10.78 5.35 5.34
N MET A 350 9.97 5.84 6.27
CA MET A 350 9.45 5.01 7.37
C MET A 350 8.65 3.80 6.86
N THR A 351 7.80 3.97 5.84
CA THR A 351 7.01 2.87 5.23
C THR A 351 7.93 1.73 4.79
N ALA A 352 9.01 2.05 4.08
CA ALA A 352 9.97 1.05 3.61
C ALA A 352 10.73 0.37 4.76
N ARG A 353 11.15 1.12 5.79
CA ARG A 353 11.80 0.53 6.97
C ARG A 353 10.86 -0.39 7.75
N ILE A 354 9.62 0.00 7.97
CA ILE A 354 8.60 -0.82 8.63
C ILE A 354 8.38 -2.13 7.88
N LEU A 355 8.36 -2.09 6.54
CA LEU A 355 8.23 -3.30 5.71
C LEU A 355 9.46 -4.21 5.78
N VAL A 356 10.67 -3.64 5.76
CA VAL A 356 11.93 -4.38 5.97
C VAL A 356 11.93 -5.04 7.35
N ASP A 357 11.65 -4.30 8.41
CA ASP A 357 11.58 -4.80 9.79
C ASP A 357 10.53 -5.91 9.95
N CYS A 358 9.34 -5.75 9.36
CA CYS A 358 8.31 -6.79 9.38
C CYS A 358 8.72 -8.04 8.58
N ALA A 359 9.35 -7.87 7.41
CA ALA A 359 9.80 -8.98 6.58
C ALA A 359 10.94 -9.77 7.25
N ARG A 360 11.86 -9.08 7.96
CA ARG A 360 12.94 -9.69 8.75
C ARG A 360 12.37 -10.63 9.81
N VAL A 361 11.38 -10.18 10.57
CA VAL A 361 10.66 -11.01 11.56
C VAL A 361 9.93 -12.17 10.87
N ALA A 362 9.17 -11.88 9.82
CA ALA A 362 8.35 -12.88 9.13
C ALA A 362 9.21 -14.01 8.54
N TYR A 363 10.22 -13.70 7.73
CA TYR A 363 11.03 -14.72 7.06
C TYR A 363 12.22 -15.21 7.89
N ALA A 364 12.41 -14.67 9.11
CA ALA A 364 13.56 -14.97 9.99
C ALA A 364 14.91 -14.87 9.26
N THR A 365 15.02 -13.89 8.37
CA THR A 365 16.08 -13.74 7.36
C THR A 365 16.47 -12.27 7.25
N GLU A 366 17.77 -11.97 7.28
CA GLU A 366 18.25 -10.59 7.11
C GLU A 366 18.25 -10.16 5.64
N PRO A 367 18.07 -8.86 5.33
CA PRO A 367 18.04 -8.37 3.96
C PRO A 367 19.37 -8.56 3.23
N SER A 368 19.34 -8.72 1.91
CA SER A 368 20.55 -8.82 1.06
C SER A 368 21.27 -7.46 0.86
N PHE A 369 21.09 -6.50 1.77
CA PHE A 369 21.57 -5.13 1.66
C PHE A 369 21.75 -4.50 3.05
N GLU A 370 22.49 -3.38 3.11
CA GLU A 370 22.67 -2.60 4.35
C GLU A 370 21.33 -2.05 4.89
N HIS A 371 21.12 -2.18 6.20
CA HIS A 371 19.89 -1.87 6.94
C HIS A 371 20.22 -1.50 8.40
N ASN A 372 19.28 -0.92 9.15
CA ASN A 372 19.41 -0.74 10.60
C ASN A 372 19.22 -2.08 11.32
N SER A 373 20.19 -2.48 12.16
CA SER A 373 20.13 -3.76 12.88
C SER A 373 18.96 -3.87 13.86
N HIS A 374 18.60 -2.75 14.51
CA HIS A 374 17.49 -2.65 15.46
C HIS A 374 16.14 -2.36 14.80
N PHE A 375 15.08 -2.94 15.36
CA PHE A 375 13.69 -2.72 14.97
C PHE A 375 13.14 -1.43 15.59
N GLY A 376 12.62 -0.51 14.76
CA GLY A 376 12.01 0.75 15.21
C GLY A 376 12.90 1.65 16.09
N ASP A 377 12.27 2.57 16.83
CA ASP A 377 12.92 3.73 17.47
C ASP A 377 12.53 3.91 18.95
N GLU A 378 12.08 2.86 19.63
CA GLU A 378 11.58 2.90 21.01
C GLU A 378 12.52 3.64 21.99
N GLU A 379 13.82 3.37 21.92
CA GLU A 379 14.83 4.06 22.76
C GLU A 379 14.89 5.57 22.48
N MET A 380 14.76 5.98 21.21
CA MET A 380 14.76 7.40 20.82
C MET A 380 13.49 8.11 21.33
N ILE A 381 12.34 7.43 21.25
CA ILE A 381 11.06 7.91 21.80
C ILE A 381 11.18 8.10 23.31
N GLU A 382 11.78 7.13 24.03
CA GLU A 382 12.01 7.24 25.48
C GLU A 382 12.90 8.43 25.85
N ARG A 383 14.06 8.60 25.21
CA ARG A 383 14.96 9.74 25.46
C ARG A 383 14.27 11.10 25.21
N LEU A 384 13.43 11.19 24.17
CA LEU A 384 12.67 12.42 23.85
C LEU A 384 11.47 12.66 24.79
N LEU A 385 10.92 11.63 25.42
CA LEU A 385 9.97 11.77 26.53
C LEU A 385 10.68 12.28 27.80
N GLN A 386 11.85 11.75 28.11
CA GLN A 386 12.62 12.12 29.32
C GLN A 386 13.01 13.61 29.34
N ILE A 387 13.33 14.21 28.19
CA ILE A 387 13.59 15.65 28.06
C ILE A 387 12.33 16.50 27.79
N GLY A 388 11.13 15.92 27.88
CA GLY A 388 9.86 16.62 27.69
C GLY A 388 9.54 17.06 26.26
N ARG A 389 10.34 16.66 25.26
CA ARG A 389 10.18 17.12 23.87
C ARG A 389 8.88 16.61 23.23
N LEU A 390 8.49 15.36 23.52
CA LEU A 390 7.21 14.80 23.04
C LEU A 390 5.99 15.27 23.86
N ALA A 391 6.00 16.51 24.38
CA ALA A 391 4.86 17.13 25.06
C ALA A 391 3.60 17.26 24.16
N PRO A 392 2.38 17.35 24.73
CA PRO A 392 1.13 17.33 23.96
C PRO A 392 0.96 18.50 22.98
N LYS A 393 1.42 19.70 23.38
CA LYS A 393 1.49 20.90 22.54
C LYS A 393 2.88 20.99 21.91
N ARG A 394 2.97 20.95 20.59
CA ARG A 394 4.20 21.35 19.87
C ARG A 394 4.36 22.86 20.03
N ARG A 395 5.55 23.30 20.45
CA ARG A 395 5.91 24.72 20.43
C ARG A 395 6.19 25.14 18.99
N GLU A 396 5.62 26.25 18.56
CA GLU A 396 5.76 26.72 17.18
C GLU A 396 7.21 27.17 16.90
N GLY A 397 7.69 26.92 15.68
CA GLY A 397 9.11 27.09 15.33
C GLY A 397 10.06 25.98 15.82
N GLU A 398 9.67 25.12 16.79
CA GLU A 398 10.56 24.03 17.22
C GLU A 398 10.69 22.93 16.14
N VAL A 399 11.86 22.88 15.51
CA VAL A 399 12.37 21.78 14.67
C VAL A 399 13.14 20.78 15.55
N LEU A 400 13.13 19.49 15.24
CA LEU A 400 13.94 18.49 15.95
C LEU A 400 15.42 18.67 15.55
N SER A 401 16.13 19.56 16.25
CA SER A 401 17.51 19.92 15.90
C SER A 401 18.53 18.91 16.44
N ARG A 402 19.76 18.96 15.90
CA ARG A 402 20.91 18.20 16.42
C ARG A 402 21.10 18.41 17.92
N GLU A 403 21.02 19.65 18.39
CA GLU A 403 21.18 19.99 19.81
C GLU A 403 20.12 19.36 20.71
N VAL A 404 18.84 19.32 20.29
CA VAL A 404 17.77 18.68 21.06
C VAL A 404 18.04 17.19 21.22
N MET A 405 18.59 16.56 20.19
CA MET A 405 18.94 15.14 20.18
C MET A 405 20.21 14.84 20.97
N GLU A 406 21.21 15.73 20.96
CA GLU A 406 22.35 15.66 21.88
C GLU A 406 21.91 15.81 23.34
N ARG A 407 20.99 16.74 23.66
CA ARG A 407 20.42 16.89 25.02
C ARG A 407 19.66 15.64 25.45
N ALA A 408 18.87 15.04 24.54
CA ALA A 408 18.19 13.76 24.77
C ALA A 408 19.17 12.60 25.04
N ARG A 409 20.30 12.55 24.31
CA ARG A 409 21.38 11.58 24.53
C ARG A 409 22.13 11.80 25.85
N ARG A 410 22.23 13.05 26.32
CA ARG A 410 22.87 13.43 27.60
C ARG A 410 21.92 13.34 28.81
N GLY A 411 20.63 13.05 28.62
CA GLY A 411 19.64 12.92 29.70
C GLY A 411 19.28 14.24 30.42
N VAL A 412 19.65 15.40 29.84
CA VAL A 412 19.45 16.71 30.48
C VAL A 412 18.02 17.18 30.25
N LYS A 413 17.23 17.29 31.32
CA LYS A 413 15.86 17.81 31.28
C LYS A 413 15.81 19.28 30.87
N ILE A 414 14.69 19.65 30.24
CA ILE A 414 14.28 21.04 29.92
C ILE A 414 13.45 21.59 31.07
#